data_AF-A0A257R285-F1
#
_entry.id   AF-A0A257R285-F1
#
_cell.length_a   1.000
_cell.length_b   1.000
_cell.length_c   1.000
_cell.angle_alpha   90.00
_cell.angle_beta   90.00
_cell.angle_gamma   90.00
#
_symmetry.space_group_name_H-M   'P 1'
#
loop_
_entity.id
_entity.type
_entity.pdbx_description
1 polymer ?
#
loop_
_entity_poly.entity_id
_entity_poly.type
_entity_poly.pdbx_seq_one_letter_code
_entity_poly.pdbx_strand_id
1 'polypeptide(L)' 'RRAIPPFDPVAYRKRNLIERAFCRLKDWRAIATCYDKTARNFLAGICLVLAVTSWIS' A
#
# COMPACT_ATOMS: atom_id res chain seq x y z
N ARG A 1 10.68 -25.17 12.71
CA ARG A 1 9.69 -25.11 11.60
C ARG A 1 8.83 -23.86 11.81
N ARG A 2 8.69 -22.96 10.84
CA ARG A 2 7.63 -21.94 10.90
C ARG A 2 6.28 -22.65 10.77
N ALA A 3 5.38 -22.44 11.72
CA ALA A 3 4.00 -22.88 11.60
C ALA A 3 3.35 -22.06 10.47
N ILE A 4 2.71 -22.75 9.52
CA ILE A 4 1.97 -22.11 8.43
C ILE A 4 0.64 -21.66 9.06
N PRO A 5 0.31 -20.35 9.06
CA PRO A 5 -0.99 -19.90 9.54
C PRO A 5 -2.12 -20.59 8.76
N PRO A 6 -3.22 -20.97 9.41
CA PRO A 6 -4.38 -21.53 8.72
C PRO A 6 -4.88 -20.56 7.65
N PHE A 7 -5.21 -21.10 6.47
CA PHE A 7 -5.69 -20.31 5.33
C PHE A 7 -7.10 -19.79 5.62
N ASP A 8 -7.23 -18.48 5.83
CA ASP A 8 -8.52 -17.80 5.97
C ASP A 8 -8.91 -17.16 4.62
N PRO A 9 -9.91 -17.71 3.90
CA PRO A 9 -10.29 -17.22 2.57
C PRO A 9 -10.86 -15.80 2.60
N VAL A 10 -11.45 -15.35 3.71
CA VAL A 10 -12.03 -14.00 3.85
C VAL A 10 -10.93 -12.95 3.95
N ALA A 11 -9.92 -13.19 4.80
CA ALA A 11 -8.72 -12.38 4.91
C ALA A 11 -7.91 -12.40 3.61
N TYR A 12 -7.81 -13.57 2.95
CA TYR A 12 -7.13 -13.70 1.68
C TYR A 12 -7.80 -12.90 0.56
N ARG A 13 -9.14 -12.81 0.54
CA ARG A 13 -9.87 -11.98 -0.44
C ARG A 13 -9.60 -10.49 -0.26
N LYS A 14 -9.45 -10.01 0.98
CA LYS A 14 -9.09 -8.62 1.29
C LYS A 14 -7.66 -8.27 0.88
N ARG A 15 -6.78 -9.25 0.78
CA ARG A 15 -5.38 -9.07 0.36
C ARG A 15 -5.25 -8.49 -1.04
N ASN A 16 -6.09 -8.90 -2.00
CA ASN A 16 -6.05 -8.34 -3.36
C ASN A 16 -6.31 -6.82 -3.38
N LEU A 17 -7.14 -6.31 -2.46
CA LEU A 17 -7.40 -4.87 -2.35
C LEU A 17 -6.15 -4.12 -1.88
N ILE A 18 -5.46 -4.68 -0.88
CA ILE A 18 -4.21 -4.15 -0.32
C ILE A 18 -3.09 -4.23 -1.37
N GLU A 19 -2.93 -5.36 -2.04
CA GLU A 19 -1.91 -5.53 -3.10
C GLU A 19 -2.12 -4.55 -4.25
N ARG A 20 -3.37 -4.33 -4.69
CA ARG A 20 -3.68 -3.31 -5.70
C ARG A 20 -3.36 -1.88 -5.23
N ALA A 21 -3.59 -1.57 -3.96
CA ALA A 21 -3.23 -0.27 -3.38
C ALA A 21 -1.70 -0.09 -3.36
N PHE A 22 -0.94 -1.11 -2.95
CA PHE A 22 0.52 -1.09 -2.96
C PHE A 22 1.11 -1.02 -4.37
N CYS A 23 0.53 -1.73 -5.35
CA CYS A 23 0.93 -1.61 -6.75
C CYS A 23 0.78 -0.16 -7.22
N ARG A 24 -0.38 0.46 -6.97
CA ARG A 24 -0.62 1.87 -7.32
C ARG A 24 0.31 2.84 -6.59
N LEU A 25 0.65 2.58 -5.33
CA LEU A 25 1.63 3.38 -4.59
C LEU A 25 3.03 3.29 -5.21
N LYS A 26 3.40 2.12 -5.73
CA LYS A 26 4.72 1.89 -6.35
C LYS A 26 4.89 2.59 -7.69
N ASP A 27 3.80 2.92 -8.40
CA ASP A 27 3.87 3.73 -9.63
C ASP A 27 4.42 5.14 -9.36
N TRP A 28 4.30 5.64 -8.12
CA TRP A 28 4.81 6.95 -7.72
C TRP A 28 6.26 6.83 -7.28
N ARG A 29 7.18 7.26 -8.16
CA ARG A 29 8.62 7.19 -7.94
C ARG A 29 9.06 7.77 -6.58
N ALA A 30 8.46 8.87 -6.14
CA ALA A 30 8.77 9.52 -4.86
C ALA A 30 8.47 8.64 -3.63
N ILE A 31 7.38 7.86 -3.68
CA ILE A 31 7.00 6.92 -2.61
C ILE A 31 7.85 5.65 -2.72
N ALA A 32 8.00 5.11 -3.93
CA ALA A 32 8.73 3.86 -4.17
C ALA A 32 10.20 3.89 -3.72
N THR A 33 10.80 5.08 -3.76
CA THR A 33 12.21 5.30 -3.39
C THR A 33 12.37 5.87 -1.99
N CYS A 34 11.28 6.13 -1.25
CA CYS A 34 11.30 6.78 0.04
C CYS A 34 12.20 8.03 0.06
N TYR A 35 12.08 8.91 -0.95
CA TYR A 35 12.94 10.09 -1.08
C TYR A 35 12.79 11.10 0.06
N ASP A 36 11.75 10.92 0.88
CA ASP A 36 11.40 11.82 1.94
C ASP A 36 12.31 11.69 3.17
N LYS A 37 12.82 12.83 3.66
CA LYS A 37 13.65 12.86 4.87
C LYS A 37 12.87 12.67 6.16
N THR A 38 11.57 12.99 6.16
CA THR A 38 10.76 12.99 7.39
C THR A 38 9.60 12.01 7.27
N ALA A 39 9.41 11.18 8.29
CA ALA A 39 8.30 10.23 8.35
C ALA A 39 6.92 10.88 8.12
N ARG A 40 6.75 12.13 8.57
CA ARG A 40 5.52 12.92 8.37
C ARG A 40 5.24 13.18 6.89
N ASN A 41 6.24 13.60 6.13
CA ASN A 41 6.04 13.97 4.72
C ASN A 41 5.96 12.72 3.83
N PHE A 42 6.65 11.63 4.22
CA PHE A 42 6.40 10.30 3.64
C PHE A 42 4.94 9.82 3.85
N LEU A 43 4.44 9.92 5.08
CA LEU A 43 3.06 9.53 5.40
C LEU A 43 2.04 10.42 4.67
N ALA A 44 2.29 11.73 4.60
CA ALA A 44 1.45 12.67 3.85
C ALA A 44 1.42 12.31 2.35
N GLY A 45 2.57 11.95 1.77
CA GLY A 45 2.67 11.48 0.39
C GLY A 45 1.86 10.20 0.13
N ILE A 46 1.96 9.21 1.03
CA ILE A 46 1.14 7.99 0.96
C ILE A 46 -0.36 8.34 1.01
N CYS A 47 -0.77 9.18 1.96
CA CYS A 47 -2.16 9.55 2.14
C CYS A 47 -2.72 10.28 0.91
N LEU A 48 -1.92 11.17 0.30
CA LEU A 48 -2.28 11.91 -0.89
C LEU A 48 -2.43 10.96 -2.09
N VAL A 49 -1.48 10.06 -2.31
CA VAL A 49 -1.56 9.09 -3.42
C VAL A 49 -2.74 8.13 -3.25
N LEU A 50 -3.00 7.65 -2.04
CA LEU A 50 -4.18 6.82 -1.76
C LEU A 50 -5.48 7.59 -2.01
N ALA A 51 -5.58 8.85 -1.58
CA ALA A 51 -6.75 9.68 -1.83
C ALA A 51 -6.97 9.90 -3.34
N VAL A 52 -5.94 10.30 -4.07
CA VAL A 52 -6.00 10.54 -5.53
C VAL A 52 -6.37 9.27 -6.29
N THR A 53 -5.73 8.15 -5.96
CA THR A 53 -6.02 6.86 -6.61
C THR A 53 -7.42 6.34 -6.30
N SER A 54 -7.95 6.62 -5.11
CA SER A 54 -9.35 6.32 -4.76
C SER A 54 -10.36 7.21 -5.48
N TRP A 55 -10.00 8.48 -5.77
CA TRP A 55 -10.88 9.44 -6.44
C TRP A 55 -11.01 9.19 -7.95
N ILE A 56 -9.95 8.69 -8.59
CA ILE A 56 -9.91 8.40 -10.03
C ILE A 56 -10.56 7.04 -10.35
N SER A 57 -10.75 6.17 -9.35
CA SER A 57 -11.41 4.85 -9.52
C SER A 57 -12.92 4.96 -9.37
#